data_AF-A0A562LA97-F1
#
_entry.id   AF-A0A562LA97-F1
#
_cell.length_a   1.000
_cell.length_b   1.000
_cell.length_c   1.000
_cell.angle_alpha   90.00
_cell.angle_beta   90.00
_cell.angle_gamma   90.00
#
_symmetry.space_group_name_H-M   'P 1'
#
loop_
_entity.id
_entity.type
_entity.pdbx_description
1 polymer ?
#
loop_
_entity_poly.entity_id
_entity_poly.type
_entity_poly.pdbx_seq_one_letter_code
_entity_poly.pdbx_strand_id
1 'polypeptide(L)'
;MIVSGQHEESARTLSRGTCFLYVAPCAYEDIAKVGFARDPLVRLHALHGRFYEFFDLDAGYLIETDSVREARTLETRLHRAIALHNAPAPLVIREQAGGFSEWFRGAGDPLAEQARLLAEEGFVHHASLRPWLRRRLLTQSAALYAWTDKVIADLYQEAENQGVPATSPTLRRVLLDALDAYVALDVDLAPLLPPEVLRWHQAGGRF
;
A
#
# COMPACT_ATOMS: atom_id res chain seq x y z
N MET A 1 11.13 34.76 -29.85
CA MET A 1 11.77 34.21 -28.63
C MET A 1 10.74 34.30 -27.50
N ILE A 2 10.72 33.33 -26.57
CA ILE A 2 9.81 33.20 -25.42
C ILE A 2 8.56 32.32 -25.69
N VAL A 3 8.76 31.00 -25.71
CA VAL A 3 7.83 29.99 -25.14
C VAL A 3 8.68 28.81 -24.64
N SER A 4 9.36 28.98 -23.49
CA SER A 4 10.10 27.87 -22.85
C SER A 4 9.96 27.83 -21.32
N GLY A 5 9.13 28.70 -20.72
CA GLY A 5 8.99 28.80 -19.26
C GLY A 5 7.86 27.94 -18.64
N GLN A 6 6.73 27.76 -19.34
CA GLN A 6 5.52 27.21 -18.69
C GLN A 6 5.51 25.66 -18.58
N HIS A 7 6.24 24.94 -19.43
CA HIS A 7 6.35 23.48 -19.31
C HIS A 7 7.30 23.04 -18.18
N GLU A 8 8.33 23.83 -17.86
CA GLU A 8 9.25 23.53 -16.75
C GLU A 8 8.63 23.79 -15.37
N GLU A 9 7.81 24.85 -15.22
CA GLU A 9 7.17 25.17 -13.95
C GLU A 9 6.12 24.14 -13.52
N SER A 10 5.33 23.64 -14.47
CA SER A 10 4.33 22.59 -14.19
C SER A 10 5.00 21.26 -13.85
N ALA A 11 6.08 20.90 -14.54
CA ALA A 11 6.90 19.72 -14.21
C ALA A 11 7.64 19.86 -12.85
N ARG A 12 8.15 21.06 -12.51
CA ARG A 12 8.78 21.35 -11.21
C ARG A 12 7.77 21.32 -10.06
N THR A 13 6.54 21.79 -10.28
CA THR A 13 5.45 21.74 -9.29
C THR A 13 4.96 20.31 -9.06
N LEU A 14 4.90 19.48 -10.12
CA LEU A 14 4.62 18.04 -10.03
C LEU A 14 5.76 17.22 -9.39
N SER A 15 6.98 17.78 -9.32
CA SER A 15 8.13 17.13 -8.69
C SER A 15 8.22 17.37 -7.17
N ARG A 16 7.52 18.40 -6.67
CA ARG A 16 7.37 18.72 -5.26
C ARG A 16 6.16 18.01 -4.66
N GLY A 17 6.27 17.62 -3.40
CA GLY A 17 5.21 16.94 -2.66
C GLY A 17 5.70 15.64 -2.08
N THR A 18 5.24 15.37 -0.87
CA THR A 18 5.68 14.27 -0.01
C THR A 18 5.75 12.96 -0.76
N CYS A 19 6.86 12.26 -0.60
CA CYS A 19 7.11 10.92 -1.08
C CYS A 19 7.74 10.11 0.05
N PHE A 20 7.74 8.80 -0.08
CA PHE A 20 8.24 7.91 0.95
C PHE A 20 9.13 6.86 0.33
N LEU A 21 10.31 6.66 0.89
CA LEU A 21 11.00 5.37 0.81
C LEU A 21 10.26 4.43 1.77
N TYR A 22 9.91 3.23 1.31
CA TYR A 22 9.28 2.21 2.12
C TYR A 22 10.12 0.94 2.17
N VAL A 23 10.07 0.28 3.31
CA VAL A 23 10.57 -1.07 3.50
C VAL A 23 9.44 -1.90 4.08
N ALA A 24 9.10 -2.99 3.40
CA ALA A 24 7.99 -3.88 3.73
C ALA A 24 8.51 -5.33 3.78
N PRO A 25 8.90 -5.81 4.97
CA PRO A 25 9.23 -7.22 5.21
C PRO A 25 8.01 -8.12 5.00
N CYS A 26 8.19 -9.32 4.49
CA CYS A 26 7.16 -10.35 4.45
C CYS A 26 6.97 -10.92 5.87
N ALA A 27 5.72 -11.20 6.27
CA ALA A 27 5.42 -11.68 7.63
C ALA A 27 5.96 -13.07 7.94
N TYR A 28 6.12 -13.93 6.92
CA TYR A 28 6.45 -15.35 7.08
C TYR A 28 7.73 -15.77 6.35
N GLU A 29 8.44 -14.82 5.76
CA GLU A 29 9.67 -15.07 5.02
C GLU A 29 10.69 -13.99 5.37
N ASP A 30 11.96 -14.37 5.48
CA ASP A 30 13.07 -13.44 5.66
C ASP A 30 13.39 -12.70 4.35
N ILE A 31 12.39 -12.03 3.78
CA ILE A 31 12.45 -11.27 2.54
C ILE A 31 11.77 -9.93 2.78
N ALA A 32 12.34 -8.84 2.27
CA ALA A 32 11.72 -7.53 2.30
C ALA A 32 11.65 -6.88 0.92
N LYS A 33 10.53 -6.18 0.65
CA LYS A 33 10.41 -5.25 -0.48
C LYS A 33 10.95 -3.90 -0.06
N VAL A 34 11.78 -3.31 -0.90
CA VAL A 34 12.23 -1.92 -0.77
C VAL A 34 11.80 -1.14 -2.00
N GLY A 35 11.38 0.11 -1.84
CA GLY A 35 11.14 1.01 -2.96
C GLY A 35 10.62 2.36 -2.50
N PHE A 36 10.12 3.19 -3.42
CA PHE A 36 9.45 4.44 -3.04
C PHE A 36 8.04 4.59 -3.63
N ALA A 37 7.21 5.39 -2.96
CA ALA A 37 5.88 5.73 -3.41
C ALA A 37 5.40 7.06 -2.81
N ARG A 38 4.52 7.76 -3.53
CA ARG A 38 3.77 8.90 -2.97
C ARG A 38 2.71 8.45 -1.97
N ASP A 39 2.11 7.29 -2.23
CA ASP A 39 1.13 6.67 -1.34
C ASP A 39 1.52 5.19 -1.11
N PRO A 40 2.29 4.91 -0.04
CA PRO A 40 2.64 3.55 0.36
C PRO A 40 1.45 2.60 0.50
N LEU A 41 0.27 3.06 0.94
CA LEU A 41 -0.92 2.20 1.06
C LEU A 41 -1.34 1.66 -0.31
N VAL A 42 -1.47 2.56 -1.30
CA VAL A 42 -1.81 2.18 -2.68
C VAL A 42 -0.75 1.25 -3.26
N ARG A 43 0.54 1.53 -2.99
CA ARG A 43 1.65 0.72 -3.50
C ARG A 43 1.64 -0.70 -2.92
N LEU A 44 1.47 -0.85 -1.61
CA LEU A 44 1.41 -2.16 -0.95
C LEU A 44 0.19 -2.96 -1.41
N HIS A 45 -0.97 -2.32 -1.54
CA HIS A 45 -2.18 -2.97 -2.06
C HIS A 45 -2.02 -3.44 -3.51
N ALA A 46 -1.32 -2.67 -4.35
CA ALA A 46 -1.00 -3.08 -5.72
C ALA A 46 -0.05 -4.30 -5.78
N LEU A 47 0.87 -4.42 -4.83
CA LEU A 47 1.76 -5.59 -4.71
C LEU A 47 1.00 -6.84 -4.28
N HIS A 48 0.12 -6.70 -3.28
CA HIS A 48 -0.68 -7.80 -2.75
C HIS A 48 -2.03 -7.29 -2.20
N GLY A 49 -3.15 -7.87 -2.64
CA GLY A 49 -4.49 -7.43 -2.21
C GLY A 49 -4.70 -7.54 -0.69
N ARG A 50 -4.14 -8.60 -0.08
CA ARG A 50 -4.08 -8.81 1.37
C ARG A 50 -2.74 -8.36 1.96
N PHE A 51 -2.27 -7.17 1.58
CA PHE A 51 -0.96 -6.65 2.00
C PHE A 51 -0.79 -6.67 3.53
N TYR A 52 -1.88 -6.50 4.28
CA TYR A 52 -1.92 -6.46 5.74
C TYR A 52 -1.67 -7.82 6.41
N GLU A 53 -1.77 -8.93 5.68
CA GLU A 53 -1.37 -10.25 6.12
C GLU A 53 -0.04 -10.69 5.52
N PHE A 54 0.26 -10.21 4.33
CA PHE A 54 1.44 -10.60 3.59
C PHE A 54 2.71 -9.94 4.12
N PHE A 55 2.64 -8.65 4.48
CA PHE A 55 3.76 -7.91 5.03
C PHE A 55 3.69 -7.84 6.56
N ASP A 56 4.86 -7.89 7.20
CA ASP A 56 5.03 -7.50 8.59
C ASP A 56 4.94 -5.97 8.69
N LEU A 57 3.75 -5.48 9.02
CA LEU A 57 3.50 -4.04 9.15
C LEU A 57 4.13 -3.44 10.40
N ASP A 58 4.49 -4.26 11.38
CA ASP A 58 5.08 -3.81 12.64
C ASP A 58 6.60 -3.65 12.47
N ALA A 59 7.25 -4.51 11.68
CA ALA A 59 8.67 -4.41 11.32
C ALA A 59 8.95 -3.51 10.09
N GLY A 60 7.97 -3.28 9.22
CA GLY A 60 8.12 -2.38 8.09
C GLY A 60 8.15 -0.91 8.50
N TYR A 61 8.80 -0.06 7.71
CA TYR A 61 8.96 1.37 8.02
C TYR A 61 8.92 2.26 6.79
N LEU A 62 8.78 3.58 7.02
CA LEU A 62 8.86 4.62 5.99
C LEU A 62 9.87 5.70 6.35
N ILE A 63 10.55 6.23 5.35
CA ILE A 63 11.32 7.48 5.43
C ILE A 63 10.62 8.51 4.55
N GLU A 64 10.19 9.62 5.15
CA GLU A 64 9.51 10.71 4.45
C GLU A 64 10.51 11.62 3.73
N THR A 65 10.16 12.05 2.53
CA THR A 65 10.96 12.95 1.70
C THR A 65 10.07 14.02 1.08
N ASP A 66 10.65 15.16 0.72
CA ASP A 66 9.89 16.31 0.18
C ASP A 66 9.61 16.19 -1.33
N SER A 67 10.25 15.21 -1.98
CA SER A 67 10.12 14.97 -3.41
C SER A 67 10.35 13.51 -3.79
N VAL A 68 9.85 13.14 -4.96
CA VAL A 68 10.13 11.83 -5.61
C VAL A 68 11.62 11.68 -5.93
N ARG A 69 12.28 12.79 -6.33
CA ARG A 69 13.71 12.77 -6.65
C ARG A 69 14.53 12.34 -5.44
N GLU A 70 14.24 12.93 -4.28
CA GLU A 70 14.91 12.60 -3.03
C GLU A 70 14.64 11.16 -2.61
N ALA A 71 13.38 10.70 -2.63
CA ALA A 71 13.05 9.30 -2.35
C ALA A 71 13.82 8.32 -3.24
N ARG A 72 13.94 8.62 -4.54
CA ARG A 72 14.69 7.80 -5.50
C ARG A 72 16.20 7.81 -5.23
N THR A 73 16.74 8.94 -4.80
CA THR A 73 18.16 9.03 -4.39
C THR A 73 18.40 8.17 -3.15
N LEU A 74 17.51 8.24 -2.15
CA LEU A 74 17.60 7.41 -0.95
C LEU A 74 17.45 5.92 -1.27
N GLU A 75 16.49 5.54 -2.10
CA GLU A 75 16.30 4.16 -2.58
C GLU A 75 17.57 3.65 -3.27
N THR A 76 18.13 4.42 -4.21
CA THR A 76 19.35 4.01 -4.92
C THR A 76 20.53 3.82 -3.97
N ARG A 77 20.67 4.70 -2.96
CA ARG A 77 21.69 4.57 -1.90
C ARG A 77 21.45 3.29 -1.09
N LEU A 78 20.21 3.04 -0.68
CA LEU A 78 19.84 1.88 0.10
C LEU A 78 20.10 0.57 -0.66
N HIS A 79 19.65 0.47 -1.92
CA HIS A 79 19.88 -0.71 -2.76
C HIS A 79 21.36 -1.04 -2.93
N ARG A 80 22.23 -0.03 -3.03
CA ARG A 80 23.69 -0.24 -3.08
C ARG A 80 24.24 -0.79 -1.76
N ALA A 81 23.74 -0.30 -0.63
CA ALA A 81 24.16 -0.75 0.70
C ALA A 81 23.79 -2.22 0.97
N ILE A 82 22.66 -2.68 0.42
CA ILE A 82 22.13 -4.05 0.64
C ILE A 82 22.23 -4.95 -0.59
N ALA A 83 23.04 -4.60 -1.59
CA ALA A 83 23.08 -5.29 -2.89
C ALA A 83 23.38 -6.79 -2.78
N LEU A 84 24.18 -7.20 -1.79
CA LEU A 84 24.52 -8.60 -1.52
C LEU A 84 23.33 -9.45 -1.06
N HIS A 85 22.22 -8.82 -0.67
CA HIS A 85 21.00 -9.47 -0.21
C HIS A 85 19.96 -9.65 -1.31
N ASN A 86 20.25 -9.26 -2.57
CA ASN A 86 19.28 -9.32 -3.65
C ASN A 86 18.67 -10.73 -3.79
N ALA A 87 17.34 -10.77 -3.89
CA ALA A 87 16.58 -12.00 -3.96
C ALA A 87 15.50 -11.90 -5.05
N PRO A 88 15.04 -13.05 -5.59
CA PRO A 88 13.85 -13.07 -6.43
C PRO A 88 12.60 -12.70 -5.61
N ALA A 89 11.58 -12.19 -6.30
CA ALA A 89 10.28 -11.93 -5.70
C ALA A 89 9.63 -13.22 -5.18
N PRO A 90 8.85 -13.16 -4.09
CA PRO A 90 7.96 -14.24 -3.68
C PRO A 90 6.97 -14.63 -4.79
N LEU A 91 6.65 -15.92 -4.92
CA LEU A 91 5.81 -16.46 -6.01
C LEU A 91 4.40 -15.86 -6.07
N VAL A 92 3.89 -15.36 -4.94
CA VAL A 92 2.54 -14.80 -4.81
C VAL A 92 2.43 -13.36 -5.30
N ILE A 93 3.55 -12.71 -5.64
CA ILE A 93 3.58 -11.32 -6.10
C ILE A 93 3.15 -11.24 -7.57
N ARG A 94 2.25 -10.29 -7.87
CA ARG A 94 1.70 -10.09 -9.22
C ARG A 94 2.69 -9.35 -10.12
N GLU A 95 2.86 -9.84 -11.35
CA GLU A 95 3.81 -9.30 -12.34
C GLU A 95 3.43 -7.89 -12.81
N GLN A 96 2.14 -7.66 -13.04
CA GLN A 96 1.60 -6.41 -13.59
C GLN A 96 1.79 -5.20 -12.66
N ALA A 97 2.16 -5.41 -11.39
CA ALA A 97 2.40 -4.33 -10.43
C ALA A 97 3.84 -3.77 -10.48
N GLY A 98 4.71 -4.24 -11.37
CA GLY A 98 6.13 -3.84 -11.35
C GLY A 98 6.79 -4.19 -10.01
N GLY A 99 6.39 -5.34 -9.45
CA GLY A 99 6.77 -5.81 -8.13
C GLY A 99 7.83 -6.90 -8.14
N PHE A 100 8.48 -7.20 -9.26
CA PHE A 100 9.40 -8.35 -9.38
C PHE A 100 10.86 -8.04 -8.98
N SER A 101 11.22 -6.76 -8.96
CA SER A 101 12.55 -6.29 -8.59
C SER A 101 12.57 -5.72 -7.17
N GLU A 102 13.78 -5.58 -6.61
CA GLU A 102 14.04 -4.90 -5.34
C GLU A 102 13.49 -5.65 -4.12
N TRP A 103 13.67 -6.98 -4.16
CA TRP A 103 13.51 -7.86 -3.01
C TRP A 103 14.86 -8.23 -2.45
N PHE A 104 14.92 -8.32 -1.13
CA PHE A 104 16.17 -8.58 -0.41
C PHE A 104 15.93 -9.61 0.69
N ARG A 105 16.74 -10.68 0.71
CA ARG A 105 16.67 -11.78 1.68
C ARG A 105 17.74 -11.60 2.76
N GLY A 106 17.36 -11.75 4.04
CA GLY A 106 18.30 -11.61 5.16
C GLY A 106 18.87 -10.22 5.32
N ALA A 107 18.15 -9.20 4.86
CA ALA A 107 18.59 -7.80 4.89
C ALA A 107 18.07 -7.03 6.12
N GLY A 108 17.43 -7.70 7.09
CA GLY A 108 16.80 -7.06 8.25
C GLY A 108 17.74 -6.10 9.00
N ASP A 109 18.87 -6.60 9.50
CA ASP A 109 19.83 -5.78 10.25
C ASP A 109 20.43 -4.64 9.40
N PRO A 110 20.91 -4.87 8.17
CA PRO A 110 21.36 -3.78 7.29
C PRO A 110 20.28 -2.71 7.04
N LEU A 111 19.02 -3.11 6.85
CA LEU A 111 17.91 -2.18 6.62
C LEU A 111 17.63 -1.33 7.86
N ALA A 112 17.58 -1.96 9.04
CA ALA A 112 17.38 -1.26 10.31
C ALA A 112 18.50 -0.25 10.58
N GLU A 113 19.75 -0.61 10.28
CA GLU A 113 20.89 0.29 10.40
C GLU A 113 20.78 1.49 9.44
N GLN A 114 20.38 1.26 8.19
CA GLN A 114 20.15 2.36 7.25
C GLN A 114 19.00 3.28 7.69
N ALA A 115 17.93 2.74 8.27
CA ALA A 115 16.85 3.54 8.82
C ALA A 115 17.33 4.44 9.97
N ARG A 116 18.16 3.90 10.87
CA ARG A 116 18.80 4.65 11.96
C ARG A 116 19.67 5.79 11.43
N LEU A 117 20.53 5.52 10.46
CA LEU A 117 21.41 6.54 9.85
C LEU A 117 20.60 7.65 9.18
N LEU A 118 19.52 7.33 8.46
CA LEU A 118 18.65 8.33 7.84
C LEU A 118 17.92 9.18 8.89
N ALA A 119 17.49 8.59 10.01
CA ALA A 119 16.91 9.35 11.11
C ALA A 119 17.94 10.31 11.74
N GLU A 120 19.21 9.89 11.88
CA GLU A 120 20.32 10.73 12.36
C GLU A 120 20.67 11.86 11.39
N GLU A 121 20.50 11.62 10.08
CA GLU A 121 20.61 12.65 9.04
C GLU A 121 19.43 13.64 9.05
N GLY A 122 18.41 13.41 9.88
CA GLY A 122 17.28 14.32 10.11
C GLY A 122 16.01 13.99 9.31
N PHE A 123 15.98 12.86 8.58
CA PHE A 123 14.76 12.44 7.89
C PHE A 123 13.69 11.99 8.89
N VAL A 124 12.42 12.26 8.56
CA VAL A 124 11.28 11.76 9.37
C VAL A 124 11.14 10.25 9.13
N HIS A 125 11.41 9.49 10.18
CA HIS A 125 11.29 8.03 10.20
C HIS A 125 9.99 7.58 10.86
N HIS A 126 9.11 6.96 10.08
CA HIS A 126 7.93 6.25 10.59
C HIS A 126 8.31 4.79 10.85
N ALA A 127 8.72 4.50 12.08
CA ALA A 127 9.34 3.22 12.47
C ALA A 127 8.45 1.97 12.34
N SER A 128 7.14 2.14 12.13
CA SER A 128 6.20 1.06 11.84
C SER A 128 5.21 1.49 10.76
N LEU A 129 4.93 0.60 9.80
CA LEU A 129 3.90 0.81 8.77
C LEU A 129 2.50 0.83 9.36
N ARG A 130 2.22 -0.01 10.38
CA ARG A 130 0.85 -0.20 10.91
C ARG A 130 0.18 1.11 11.35
N PRO A 131 0.77 1.95 12.24
CA PRO A 131 0.14 3.22 12.63
C PRO A 131 -0.01 4.20 11.46
N TRP A 132 0.97 4.23 10.54
CA TRP A 132 0.94 5.11 9.38
C TRP A 132 -0.20 4.72 8.42
N LEU A 133 -0.31 3.43 8.08
CA LEU A 133 -1.34 2.88 7.20
C LEU A 133 -2.74 3.04 7.80
N ARG A 134 -2.89 2.78 9.10
CA ARG A 134 -4.14 3.01 9.82
C ARG A 134 -4.62 4.45 9.67
N ARG A 135 -3.72 5.42 9.90
CA ARG A 135 -4.04 6.85 9.74
C ARG A 135 -4.36 7.20 8.29
N ARG A 136 -3.68 6.58 7.32
CA ARG A 136 -3.97 6.77 5.89
C ARG A 136 -5.35 6.24 5.50
N LEU A 137 -5.75 5.06 6.00
CA LEU A 137 -7.10 4.50 5.81
C LEU A 137 -8.18 5.39 6.44
N LEU A 138 -7.97 5.88 7.66
CA LEU A 138 -8.90 6.82 8.30
C LEU A 138 -9.08 8.11 7.51
N THR A 139 -8.02 8.63 6.87
CA THR A 139 -8.14 9.80 5.98
C THR A 139 -8.94 9.48 4.72
N GLN A 140 -8.86 8.24 4.21
CA GLN A 140 -9.61 7.79 3.03
C GLN A 140 -11.05 7.36 3.36
N SER A 141 -11.37 7.12 4.64
CA SER A 141 -12.64 6.55 5.05
C SER A 141 -13.85 7.44 4.78
N ALA A 142 -13.65 8.75 4.62
CA ALA A 142 -14.71 9.70 4.27
C ALA A 142 -15.43 9.35 2.96
N ALA A 143 -14.72 8.70 2.02
CA ALA A 143 -15.30 8.24 0.76
C ALA A 143 -15.80 6.78 0.81
N LEU A 144 -15.53 6.04 1.90
CA LEU A 144 -15.79 4.61 2.00
C LEU A 144 -17.28 4.28 1.98
N TYR A 145 -18.10 5.05 2.69
CA TYR A 145 -19.55 4.83 2.73
C TYR A 145 -20.16 4.87 1.31
N ALA A 146 -19.98 5.98 0.60
CA ALA A 146 -20.56 6.16 -0.73
C ALA A 146 -20.01 5.18 -1.77
N TRP A 147 -18.72 4.82 -1.66
CA TRP A 147 -18.13 3.80 -2.54
C TRP A 147 -18.71 2.41 -2.29
N THR A 148 -18.79 1.98 -1.02
CA THR A 148 -19.30 0.64 -0.67
C THR A 148 -20.78 0.47 -0.97
N ASP A 149 -21.60 1.51 -0.73
CA ASP A 149 -23.02 1.55 -1.09
C ASP A 149 -23.24 1.27 -2.58
N LYS A 150 -22.48 1.97 -3.44
CA LYS A 150 -22.52 1.76 -4.89
C LYS A 150 -22.08 0.36 -5.30
N VAL A 151 -20.95 -0.12 -4.80
CA VAL A 151 -20.41 -1.44 -5.19
C VAL A 151 -21.36 -2.56 -4.77
N ILE A 152 -22.02 -2.44 -3.61
CA ILE A 152 -22.97 -3.43 -3.14
C ILE A 152 -24.28 -3.40 -3.95
N ALA A 153 -24.77 -2.22 -4.31
CA ALA A 153 -25.91 -2.10 -5.23
C ALA A 153 -25.62 -2.76 -6.59
N ASP A 154 -24.43 -2.53 -7.15
CA ASP A 154 -23.98 -3.16 -8.40
C ASP A 154 -23.95 -4.71 -8.25
N LEU A 155 -23.43 -5.22 -7.12
CA LEU A 155 -23.39 -6.66 -6.85
C LEU A 155 -24.79 -7.29 -6.69
N TYR A 156 -25.74 -6.60 -6.03
CA TYR A 156 -27.12 -7.05 -5.91
C TYR A 156 -27.83 -7.06 -7.27
N GLN A 157 -27.64 -6.01 -8.08
CA GLN A 157 -28.22 -5.93 -9.41
C GLN A 157 -27.68 -7.04 -10.33
N GLU A 158 -26.38 -7.35 -10.24
CA GLU A 158 -25.80 -8.51 -10.95
C GLU A 158 -26.41 -9.83 -10.48
N ALA A 159 -26.68 -9.98 -9.18
CA ALA A 159 -27.28 -11.17 -8.59
C ALA A 159 -28.70 -11.44 -9.07
N GLU A 160 -29.52 -10.39 -9.17
CA GLU A 160 -30.92 -10.49 -9.58
C GLU A 160 -31.07 -10.79 -11.09
N ASN A 161 -30.15 -10.26 -11.90
CA ASN A 161 -30.19 -10.42 -13.36
C ASN A 161 -29.70 -11.78 -13.85
N GLN A 162 -29.00 -12.57 -13.02
CA GLN A 162 -28.48 -13.89 -13.37
C GLN A 162 -29.18 -14.96 -12.53
N GLY A 163 -29.96 -15.85 -13.15
CA GLY A 163 -30.47 -17.07 -12.50
C GLY A 163 -29.38 -18.11 -12.18
N VAL A 164 -28.13 -17.66 -12.02
CA VAL A 164 -26.87 -18.40 -11.80
C VAL A 164 -26.06 -17.56 -10.78
N PRO A 165 -25.32 -18.16 -9.83
CA PRO A 165 -24.84 -17.46 -8.64
C PRO A 165 -24.07 -16.18 -8.96
N ALA A 166 -24.55 -15.08 -8.37
CA ALA A 166 -23.95 -13.76 -8.42
C ALA A 166 -22.47 -13.80 -8.05
N THR A 167 -21.55 -13.64 -9.00
CA THR A 167 -20.33 -12.85 -8.85
C THR A 167 -19.50 -12.88 -10.13
N SER A 168 -18.91 -11.74 -10.52
CA SER A 168 -17.49 -11.77 -10.86
C SER A 168 -16.73 -12.04 -9.55
N PRO A 169 -16.20 -13.27 -9.30
CA PRO A 169 -15.63 -13.63 -7.99
C PRO A 169 -14.50 -12.69 -7.57
N THR A 170 -13.91 -12.00 -8.56
CA THR A 170 -12.91 -10.96 -8.44
C THR A 170 -13.41 -9.72 -7.70
N LEU A 171 -14.58 -9.16 -8.02
CA LEU A 171 -15.06 -7.91 -7.41
C LEU A 171 -15.42 -8.10 -5.93
N ARG A 172 -16.13 -9.19 -5.62
CA ARG A 172 -16.40 -9.58 -4.22
C ARG A 172 -15.11 -9.74 -3.42
N ARG A 173 -14.11 -10.43 -3.98
CA ARG A 173 -12.83 -10.63 -3.30
C ARG A 173 -12.12 -9.30 -3.04
N VAL A 174 -12.10 -8.41 -4.03
CA VAL A 174 -11.50 -7.07 -3.89
C VAL A 174 -12.17 -6.28 -2.77
N LEU A 175 -13.51 -6.29 -2.70
CA LEU A 175 -14.24 -5.59 -1.65
C LEU A 175 -13.97 -6.20 -0.26
N LEU A 176 -13.98 -7.54 -0.15
CA LEU A 176 -13.63 -8.22 1.10
C LEU A 176 -12.20 -7.88 1.55
N ASP A 177 -11.22 -8.02 0.66
CA ASP A 177 -9.82 -7.73 1.00
C ASP A 177 -9.62 -6.25 1.38
N ALA A 178 -10.36 -5.33 0.76
CA ALA A 178 -10.34 -3.92 1.12
C ALA A 178 -10.91 -3.65 2.53
N LEU A 179 -12.05 -4.26 2.88
CA LEU A 179 -12.67 -4.10 4.21
C LEU A 179 -11.87 -4.82 5.30
N ASP A 180 -11.34 -6.00 5.01
CA ASP A 180 -10.46 -6.75 5.90
C ASP A 180 -9.20 -5.94 6.26
N ALA A 181 -8.69 -5.09 5.35
CA ALA A 181 -7.58 -4.20 5.65
C ALA A 181 -7.88 -3.18 6.75
N TYR A 182 -9.12 -2.66 6.82
CA TYR A 182 -9.54 -1.77 7.91
C TYR A 182 -9.59 -2.52 9.24
N VAL A 183 -10.17 -3.73 9.24
CA VAL A 183 -10.25 -4.58 10.44
C VAL A 183 -8.85 -4.96 10.92
N ALA A 184 -7.97 -5.41 10.03
CA ALA A 184 -6.60 -5.81 10.36
C ALA A 184 -5.73 -4.66 10.90
N LEU A 185 -6.14 -3.41 10.67
CA LEU A 185 -5.49 -2.20 11.15
C LEU A 185 -6.27 -1.52 12.29
N ASP A 186 -7.14 -2.27 12.98
CA ASP A 186 -7.90 -1.81 14.15
C ASP A 186 -8.72 -0.55 13.87
N VAL A 187 -9.38 -0.52 12.71
CA VAL A 187 -10.37 0.49 12.35
C VAL A 187 -11.76 -0.11 12.45
N ASP A 188 -12.59 0.49 13.30
CA ASP A 188 -14.00 0.11 13.41
C ASP A 188 -14.75 0.47 12.13
N LEU A 189 -15.32 -0.55 11.48
CA LEU A 189 -16.13 -0.41 10.27
C LEU A 189 -17.57 0.01 10.55
N ALA A 190 -18.09 -0.22 11.75
CA ALA A 190 -19.49 0.07 12.07
C ALA A 190 -19.91 1.53 11.80
N PRO A 191 -19.11 2.55 12.12
CA PRO A 191 -19.46 3.93 11.80
C PRO A 191 -19.15 4.33 10.35
N LEU A 192 -18.45 3.49 9.58
CA LEU A 192 -17.92 3.83 8.25
C LEU A 192 -18.72 3.23 7.09
N LEU A 193 -19.57 2.24 7.37
CA LEU A 193 -20.28 1.46 6.35
C LEU A 193 -21.81 1.57 6.52
N PRO A 194 -22.57 1.43 5.41
CA PRO A 194 -23.99 1.16 5.51
C PRO A 194 -24.24 -0.17 6.28
N PRO A 195 -25.31 -0.28 7.11
CA PRO A 195 -25.56 -1.48 7.92
C PRO A 195 -25.71 -2.79 7.14
N GLU A 196 -26.19 -2.72 5.90
CA GLU A 196 -26.29 -3.89 5.01
C GLU A 196 -24.94 -4.39 4.52
N VAL A 197 -24.03 -3.47 4.16
CA VAL A 197 -22.65 -3.81 3.77
C VAL A 197 -21.91 -4.44 4.95
N LEU A 198 -22.10 -3.90 6.15
CA LEU A 198 -21.51 -4.46 7.37
C LEU A 198 -22.00 -5.90 7.62
N ARG A 199 -23.30 -6.16 7.51
CA ARG A 199 -23.87 -7.52 7.65
C ARG A 199 -23.35 -8.47 6.57
N TRP A 200 -23.27 -8.00 5.33
CA TRP A 200 -22.72 -8.77 4.21
C TRP A 200 -21.25 -9.15 4.46
N HIS A 201 -20.42 -8.21 4.93
CA HIS A 201 -19.02 -8.46 5.27
C HIS A 201 -18.90 -9.49 6.41
N GLN A 202 -19.68 -9.31 7.49
CA GLN A 202 -19.75 -10.26 8.62
C GLN A 202 -20.22 -11.66 8.19
N ALA A 203 -21.06 -11.76 7.17
CA ALA A 203 -21.48 -13.03 6.58
C ALA A 203 -20.43 -13.65 5.63
N GLY A 204 -19.23 -13.09 5.54
CA GLY A 204 -18.17 -13.56 4.63
C GLY A 204 -18.44 -13.21 3.16
N GLY A 205 -19.18 -12.14 2.92
CA GLY A 205 -19.58 -11.67 1.61
C GLY A 205 -20.66 -12.54 0.93
N ARG A 206 -21.49 -13.22 1.71
CA ARG A 206 -22.62 -14.01 1.21
C ARG A 206 -23.88 -13.15 1.15
N PHE A 207 -24.67 -13.36 0.09
CA PHE A 207 -26.02 -12.83 -0.07
C PHE A 207 -27.05 -13.79 0.54
#